data_AF-A0A3D4IRG5-F1
#
_entry.id   AF-A0A3D4IRG5-F1
#
_cell.length_a   1.000
_cell.length_b   1.000
_cell.length_c   1.000
_cell.angle_alpha   90.00
_cell.angle_beta   90.00
_cell.angle_gamma   90.00
#
_symmetry.space_group_name_H-M   'P 1'
#
loop_
_entity.id
_entity.type
_entity.pdbx_description
1 polymer ?
#
loop_
_entity_poly.entity_id
_entity_poly.type
_entity_poly.pdbx_seq_one_letter_code
_entity_poly.pdbx_strand_id
1 'polypeptide(L)'
;IAAMLNDHKLKPIIEYNDFSEHNQGGSKVKGLWISGRKAGQVATVYLKKEVKEASGNNNVKVVAAKIQERMVRGRELDGEKVYAKILEGLKAHPTQKKTHEQKMLKEEEVFLWYVIYNKARFSTREILNKALELNLNKSEKFYEALKNLAPEQRAFMLRKVMLDQYGGNYPATDYGFIIRKIAEAYGDIDIKGFEKEQAEIRTKREQRAQERVKHLQKKGKEVKSKS
;
A
#
# COMPACT_ATOMS: atom_id res chain seq x y z
N ILE A 1 27.36 -13.37 -15.55
CA ILE A 1 27.78 -13.43 -14.13
C ILE A 1 28.22 -14.84 -13.73
N ALA A 2 27.39 -15.88 -13.88
CA ALA A 2 27.79 -17.26 -13.56
C ALA A 2 29.05 -17.76 -14.31
N ALA A 3 29.17 -17.46 -15.61
CA ALA A 3 30.39 -17.76 -16.39
C ALA A 3 31.64 -17.04 -15.85
N MET A 4 31.52 -15.74 -15.55
CA MET A 4 32.59 -14.90 -15.00
C MET A 4 33.05 -15.35 -13.60
N LEU A 5 32.13 -15.85 -12.77
CA LEU A 5 32.46 -16.40 -11.45
C LEU A 5 33.23 -17.72 -11.55
N ASN A 6 32.89 -18.57 -12.52
CA ASN A 6 33.59 -19.82 -12.78
C ASN A 6 35.01 -19.58 -13.33
N ASP A 7 35.21 -18.60 -14.21
CA ASP A 7 36.52 -18.25 -14.76
C ASP A 7 37.51 -17.79 -13.67
N HIS A 8 37.01 -17.16 -12.61
CA HIS A 8 37.80 -16.73 -11.45
C HIS A 8 37.79 -17.72 -10.27
N LYS A 9 37.22 -18.92 -10.43
CA LYS A 9 37.07 -19.93 -9.38
C LYS A 9 36.38 -19.41 -8.10
N LEU A 10 35.47 -18.45 -8.24
CA LEU A 10 34.73 -17.85 -7.14
C LEU A 10 33.38 -18.56 -6.96
N LYS A 11 33.18 -19.22 -5.83
CA LYS A 11 31.91 -19.84 -5.49
C LYS A 11 30.99 -18.83 -4.80
N PRO A 12 29.80 -18.52 -5.36
CA PRO A 12 28.83 -17.69 -4.68
C PRO A 12 28.27 -18.44 -3.45
N ILE A 13 28.21 -17.73 -2.33
CA ILE A 13 27.58 -18.20 -1.10
C ILE A 13 26.13 -17.73 -1.05
N ILE A 14 25.24 -18.50 -0.42
CA ILE A 14 23.79 -18.28 -0.42
C ILE A 14 23.36 -17.80 0.97
N GLU A 15 22.56 -16.72 1.02
CA GLU A 15 22.01 -16.18 2.27
C GLU A 15 21.17 -17.25 2.98
N TYR A 16 21.25 -17.29 4.31
CA TYR A 16 20.66 -18.27 5.22
C TYR A 16 21.31 -19.66 5.22
N ASN A 17 21.79 -20.14 4.06
CA ASN A 17 22.50 -21.41 3.98
C ASN A 17 23.95 -21.27 4.46
N ASP A 18 24.66 -20.31 3.88
CA ASP A 18 26.11 -20.13 4.06
C ASP A 18 26.45 -18.89 4.92
N PHE A 19 25.62 -17.84 4.86
CA PHE A 19 25.85 -16.60 5.61
C PHE A 19 24.54 -15.92 6.06
N SER A 20 24.64 -14.98 7.00
CA SER A 20 23.54 -14.10 7.43
C SER A 20 24.02 -12.65 7.57
N GLU A 21 23.16 -11.67 7.28
CA GLU A 21 23.44 -10.26 7.59
C GLU A 21 23.36 -9.96 9.10
N HIS A 22 22.76 -10.86 9.89
CA HIS A 22 22.64 -10.73 11.34
C HIS A 22 23.74 -11.53 12.05
N ASN A 23 24.22 -11.01 13.18
CA ASN A 23 25.29 -11.63 13.94
C ASN A 23 24.84 -12.97 14.55
N GLN A 24 25.22 -14.07 13.91
CA GLN A 24 24.92 -15.45 14.35
C GLN A 24 26.16 -16.21 14.86
N GLY A 25 27.18 -15.50 15.35
CA GLY A 25 28.37 -16.13 15.95
C GLY A 25 29.39 -16.68 14.94
N GLY A 26 29.28 -16.23 13.69
CA GLY A 26 30.15 -16.55 12.57
C GLY A 26 31.31 -15.58 12.33
N SER A 27 32.19 -15.87 11.37
CA SER A 27 33.25 -14.95 10.95
C SER A 27 32.65 -13.77 10.20
N LYS A 28 32.93 -12.55 10.66
CA LYS A 28 32.45 -11.30 10.06
C LYS A 28 33.29 -10.97 8.82
N VAL A 29 32.67 -10.90 7.65
CA VAL A 29 33.32 -10.58 6.38
C VAL A 29 32.48 -9.57 5.59
N LYS A 30 33.09 -8.88 4.61
CA LYS A 30 32.35 -8.05 3.66
C LYS A 30 32.03 -8.87 2.41
N GLY A 31 30.76 -8.89 2.01
CA GLY A 31 30.28 -9.55 0.80
C GLY A 31 29.64 -8.57 -0.16
N LEU A 32 29.70 -8.86 -1.46
CA LEU A 32 29.00 -8.13 -2.50
C LEU A 32 27.78 -8.94 -2.93
N TRP A 33 26.60 -8.33 -2.89
CA TRP A 33 25.38 -8.93 -3.40
C TRP A 33 25.43 -9.04 -4.92
N ILE A 34 25.47 -10.27 -5.43
CA ILE A 34 25.52 -10.52 -6.88
C ILE A 34 24.13 -10.71 -7.52
N SER A 35 23.09 -10.93 -6.70
CA SER A 35 21.71 -11.14 -7.16
C SER A 35 20.70 -10.80 -6.05
N GLY A 36 19.40 -10.66 -6.40
CA GLY A 36 18.33 -10.33 -5.45
C GLY A 36 18.11 -8.83 -5.27
N ARG A 37 17.26 -8.44 -4.30
CA ARG A 37 16.83 -7.05 -4.07
C ARG A 37 17.97 -6.08 -3.72
N LYS A 38 19.10 -6.60 -3.25
CA LYS A 38 20.28 -5.82 -2.85
C LYS A 38 21.45 -5.95 -3.83
N ALA A 39 21.23 -6.49 -5.03
CA ALA A 39 22.30 -6.68 -6.02
C ALA A 39 23.13 -5.39 -6.26
N GLY A 40 24.46 -5.53 -6.27
CA GLY A 40 25.43 -4.43 -6.39
C GLY A 40 25.83 -3.78 -5.06
N GLN A 41 25.19 -4.12 -3.95
CA GLN A 41 25.52 -3.52 -2.64
C GLN A 41 26.55 -4.36 -1.87
N VAL A 42 27.51 -3.69 -1.23
CA VAL A 42 28.45 -4.31 -0.29
C VAL A 42 27.80 -4.34 1.10
N ALA A 43 27.68 -5.53 1.68
CA ALA A 43 27.14 -5.74 3.02
C ALA A 43 28.16 -6.42 3.92
N THR A 44 28.09 -6.15 5.22
CA THR A 44 28.81 -6.97 6.20
C THR A 44 27.95 -8.19 6.52
N VAL A 45 28.52 -9.37 6.33
CA VAL A 45 27.84 -10.65 6.52
C VAL A 45 28.63 -11.52 7.50
N TYR A 46 27.93 -12.44 8.15
CA TYR A 46 28.50 -13.40 9.10
C TYR A 46 28.43 -14.79 8.47
N LEU A 47 29.60 -15.36 8.17
CA LEU A 47 29.72 -16.72 7.63
C LEU A 47 29.38 -17.73 8.72
N LYS A 48 28.55 -18.73 8.44
CA LYS A 48 28.29 -19.79 9.43
C LYS A 48 29.59 -20.49 9.82
N LYS A 49 29.82 -20.62 11.12
CA LYS A 49 30.92 -21.43 11.67
C LYS A 49 30.60 -22.90 11.37
N GLU A 50 31.47 -23.61 10.66
CA GLU A 50 31.47 -25.08 10.71
C GLU A 50 31.78 -25.48 12.14
N VAL A 51 30.75 -25.84 12.90
CA VAL A 51 30.90 -26.41 14.22
C VAL A 51 31.41 -27.83 14.01
N LYS A 52 32.73 -28.04 14.06
CA LYS A 52 33.25 -29.34 14.49
C LYS A 52 32.68 -29.57 15.88
N GLU A 53 31.80 -30.56 16.01
CA GLU A 53 31.11 -30.88 17.26
C GLU A 53 32.13 -31.09 18.37
N ALA A 54 32.32 -30.05 19.18
CA ALA A 54 32.93 -30.17 20.48
C ALA A 54 31.87 -30.80 21.39
N SER A 55 32.08 -32.08 21.68
CA SER A 55 31.41 -32.80 22.76
C SER A 55 31.45 -32.00 24.06
N GLY A 56 30.28 -31.78 24.67
CA GLY A 56 30.18 -31.43 26.09
C GLY A 56 29.75 -29.99 26.38
N ASN A 57 28.44 -29.74 26.42
CA ASN A 57 27.67 -29.67 27.67
C ASN A 57 26.21 -29.34 27.31
N ASN A 58 25.45 -30.36 26.90
CA ASN A 58 24.03 -30.23 26.58
C ASN A 58 23.25 -30.07 27.88
N ASN A 59 23.09 -28.83 28.35
CA ASN A 59 22.05 -28.54 29.31
C ASN A 59 20.72 -28.91 28.64
N VAL A 60 20.13 -30.03 29.06
CA VAL A 60 18.93 -30.65 28.46
C VAL A 60 17.82 -29.63 28.25
N LYS A 61 17.73 -28.62 29.12
CA LYS A 61 16.79 -27.49 29.01
C LYS A 61 16.98 -26.65 27.74
N VAL A 62 18.22 -26.40 27.31
CA VAL A 62 18.54 -25.60 26.11
C VAL A 62 18.20 -26.37 24.84
N VAL A 63 18.45 -27.68 24.83
CA VAL A 63 18.08 -28.55 23.70
C VAL A 63 16.56 -28.68 23.62
N ALA A 64 15.87 -28.88 24.75
CA ALA A 64 14.41 -28.93 24.82
C ALA A 64 13.76 -27.62 24.35
N ALA A 65 14.30 -26.46 24.76
CA ALA A 65 13.82 -25.15 24.31
C ALA A 65 13.94 -24.97 22.79
N LYS A 66 15.09 -25.34 22.20
CA LYS A 66 15.28 -25.29 20.73
C LYS A 66 14.33 -26.22 19.97
N ILE A 67 14.06 -27.41 20.52
CA ILE A 67 13.08 -28.34 19.93
C ILE A 67 11.68 -27.72 20.00
N GLN A 68 11.31 -27.14 21.14
CA GLN A 68 10.02 -26.48 21.32
C GLN A 68 9.84 -25.31 20.36
N GLU A 69 10.86 -24.45 20.18
CA GLU A 69 10.85 -23.36 19.20
C GLU A 69 10.67 -23.88 17.77
N ARG A 70 11.39 -24.95 17.39
CA ARG A 70 11.23 -25.59 16.08
C ARG A 70 9.82 -26.14 15.88
N MET A 71 9.21 -26.71 16.93
CA MET A 71 7.82 -27.18 16.88
C MET A 71 6.82 -26.04 16.75
N VAL A 72 7.05 -24.89 17.40
CA VAL A 72 6.23 -23.69 17.22
C VAL A 72 6.36 -23.19 15.78
N ARG A 73 7.58 -23.01 15.28
CA ARG A 73 7.82 -22.55 13.91
C ARG A 73 7.31 -23.53 12.86
N GLY A 74 7.43 -24.83 13.10
CA GLY A 74 6.87 -25.86 12.22
C GLY A 74 5.36 -25.72 12.07
N ARG A 75 4.64 -25.49 13.17
CA ARG A 75 3.19 -25.24 13.15
C ARG A 75 2.82 -23.95 12.41
N GLU A 76 3.59 -22.88 12.58
CA GLU A 76 3.40 -21.64 11.82
C GLU A 76 3.58 -21.87 10.30
N LEU A 77 4.66 -22.57 9.90
CA LEU A 77 4.93 -22.89 8.50
C LEU A 77 3.83 -23.75 7.88
N ASP A 78 3.27 -24.69 8.63
CA ASP A 78 2.16 -25.49 8.14
C ASP A 78 0.90 -24.63 7.97
N GLY A 79 0.65 -23.67 8.86
CA GLY A 79 -0.38 -22.64 8.68
C GLY A 79 -0.17 -21.79 7.42
N GLU A 80 1.06 -21.31 7.18
CA GLU A 80 1.43 -20.56 5.97
C GLU A 80 1.18 -21.38 4.69
N LYS A 81 1.52 -22.68 4.70
CA LYS A 81 1.28 -23.58 3.56
C LYS A 81 -0.21 -23.82 3.30
N VAL A 82 -1.01 -24.00 4.36
CA VAL A 82 -2.47 -24.12 4.21
C VAL A 82 -3.04 -22.85 3.58
N TYR A 83 -2.63 -21.68 4.07
CA TYR A 83 -3.07 -20.40 3.51
C TYR A 83 -2.63 -20.22 2.04
N ALA A 84 -1.41 -20.61 1.69
CA ALA A 84 -0.93 -20.60 0.30
C ALA A 84 -1.83 -21.45 -0.61
N LYS A 85 -2.21 -22.66 -0.18
CA LYS A 85 -3.14 -23.51 -0.92
C LYS A 85 -4.54 -22.90 -1.05
N ILE A 86 -5.04 -22.22 -0.01
CA ILE A 86 -6.31 -21.48 -0.08
C ILE A 86 -6.22 -20.40 -1.17
N LEU A 87 -5.14 -19.63 -1.21
CA LEU A 87 -4.94 -18.60 -2.23
C LEU A 87 -4.85 -19.17 -3.65
N GLU A 88 -4.15 -20.30 -3.83
CA GLU A 88 -4.10 -20.99 -5.12
C GLU A 88 -5.48 -21.49 -5.55
N GLY A 89 -6.23 -22.08 -4.63
CA GLY A 89 -7.61 -22.50 -4.86
C GLY A 89 -8.53 -21.34 -5.27
N LEU A 90 -8.42 -20.19 -4.58
CA LEU A 90 -9.18 -18.99 -4.92
C LEU A 90 -8.81 -18.45 -6.30
N LYS A 91 -7.52 -18.40 -6.67
CA LYS A 91 -7.09 -17.95 -8.01
C LYS A 91 -7.62 -18.86 -9.13
N ALA A 92 -7.73 -20.16 -8.88
CA ALA A 92 -8.26 -21.12 -9.84
C ALA A 92 -9.80 -21.18 -9.86
N HIS A 93 -10.46 -20.60 -8.87
CA HIS A 93 -11.90 -20.68 -8.69
C HIS A 93 -12.66 -20.05 -9.88
N PRO A 94 -13.79 -20.63 -10.34
CA PRO A 94 -14.55 -20.09 -11.48
C PRO A 94 -14.98 -18.63 -11.33
N THR A 95 -15.20 -18.15 -10.10
CA THR A 95 -15.54 -16.74 -9.83
C THR A 95 -14.46 -15.75 -10.27
N GLN A 96 -13.21 -16.19 -10.44
CA GLN A 96 -12.10 -15.35 -10.92
C GLN A 96 -11.98 -15.35 -12.46
N LYS A 97 -12.83 -16.11 -13.17
CA LYS A 97 -12.90 -16.12 -14.64
C LYS A 97 -13.79 -14.97 -15.12
N LYS A 98 -13.89 -14.77 -16.44
CA LYS A 98 -14.52 -13.59 -17.08
C LYS A 98 -16.05 -13.45 -16.92
N THR A 99 -16.68 -14.21 -16.02
CA THR A 99 -18.13 -14.20 -15.80
C THR A 99 -18.49 -13.20 -14.70
N HIS A 100 -19.31 -12.19 -15.01
CA HIS A 100 -19.78 -11.17 -14.07
C HIS A 100 -21.17 -11.49 -13.49
N GLU A 101 -21.68 -12.71 -13.74
CA GLU A 101 -23.04 -13.13 -13.41
C GLU A 101 -23.20 -13.49 -11.93
N GLN A 102 -22.10 -13.80 -11.23
CA GLN A 102 -22.14 -14.19 -9.83
C GLN A 102 -22.27 -12.95 -8.94
N LYS A 103 -23.27 -12.99 -8.05
CA LYS A 103 -23.46 -11.96 -7.03
C LYS A 103 -22.35 -12.02 -5.99
N MET A 104 -22.01 -10.86 -5.44
CA MET A 104 -21.07 -10.73 -4.35
C MET A 104 -21.54 -11.53 -3.12
N LEU A 105 -20.64 -12.32 -2.55
CA LEU A 105 -20.85 -13.02 -1.28
C LEU A 105 -20.82 -12.05 -0.11
N LYS A 106 -21.42 -12.43 1.02
CA LYS A 106 -21.40 -11.60 2.23
C LYS A 106 -19.97 -11.37 2.72
N GLU A 107 -19.13 -12.39 2.64
CA GLU A 107 -17.72 -12.33 3.03
C GLU A 107 -16.92 -11.40 2.10
N GLU A 108 -17.26 -11.35 0.81
CA GLU A 108 -16.67 -10.42 -0.16
C GLU A 108 -17.10 -8.98 0.14
N GLU A 109 -18.33 -8.77 0.63
CA GLU A 109 -18.77 -7.46 1.10
C GLU A 109 -17.96 -7.01 2.33
N VAL A 110 -17.70 -7.90 3.29
CA VAL A 110 -16.80 -7.59 4.42
C VAL A 110 -15.41 -7.22 3.92
N PHE A 111 -14.89 -7.94 2.93
CA PHE A 111 -13.60 -7.63 2.32
C PHE A 111 -13.60 -6.28 1.58
N LEU A 112 -14.70 -5.92 0.89
CA LEU A 112 -14.86 -4.61 0.27
C LEU A 112 -14.76 -3.49 1.32
N TRP A 113 -15.44 -3.64 2.44
CA TRP A 113 -15.37 -2.66 3.54
C TRP A 113 -13.98 -2.60 4.17
N TYR A 114 -13.27 -3.72 4.28
CA TYR A 114 -11.87 -3.75 4.65
C TYR A 114 -10.99 -2.99 3.64
N VAL A 115 -11.19 -3.19 2.33
CA VAL A 115 -10.44 -2.48 1.28
C VAL A 115 -10.65 -0.98 1.39
N ILE A 116 -11.89 -0.54 1.60
CA ILE A 116 -12.23 0.88 1.82
C ILE A 116 -11.51 1.40 3.07
N TYR A 117 -11.65 0.73 4.23
CA TYR A 117 -10.95 1.11 5.46
C TYR A 117 -9.43 1.20 5.26
N ASN A 118 -8.83 0.22 4.58
CA ASN A 118 -7.39 0.16 4.33
C ASN A 118 -6.92 1.23 3.32
N LYS A 119 -7.81 1.88 2.58
CA LYS A 119 -7.43 3.04 1.76
C LYS A 119 -7.30 4.32 2.57
N ALA A 120 -7.94 4.43 3.73
CA ALA A 120 -7.84 5.62 4.56
C ALA A 120 -6.40 5.88 5.04
N ARG A 121 -5.99 7.16 5.08
CA ARG A 121 -4.76 7.61 5.75
C ARG A 121 -4.86 7.38 7.25
N PHE A 122 -3.72 7.39 7.93
CA PHE A 122 -3.62 7.14 9.36
C PHE A 122 -4.62 7.98 10.19
N SER A 123 -4.66 9.30 9.99
CA SER A 123 -5.57 10.21 10.71
C SER A 123 -7.04 9.85 10.51
N THR A 124 -7.43 9.53 9.28
CA THR A 124 -8.79 9.11 8.95
C THR A 124 -9.12 7.75 9.57
N ARG A 125 -8.16 6.82 9.60
CA ARG A 125 -8.33 5.53 10.29
C ARG A 125 -8.53 5.71 11.79
N GLU A 126 -7.82 6.62 12.45
CA GLU A 126 -8.04 6.87 13.88
C GLU A 126 -9.47 7.36 14.17
N ILE A 127 -9.98 8.27 13.34
CA ILE A 127 -11.36 8.75 13.45
C ILE A 127 -12.35 7.59 13.28
N LEU A 128 -12.14 6.77 12.25
CA LEU A 128 -12.99 5.60 11.98
C LEU A 128 -12.92 4.58 13.12
N ASN A 129 -11.72 4.27 13.61
CA ASN A 129 -11.49 3.34 14.69
C ASN A 129 -12.21 3.76 15.97
N LYS A 130 -12.21 5.05 16.28
CA LYS A 130 -12.91 5.60 17.44
C LYS A 130 -14.43 5.60 17.24
N ALA A 131 -14.91 5.99 16.07
CA ALA A 131 -16.34 6.14 15.79
C ALA A 131 -17.06 4.80 15.56
N LEU A 132 -16.33 3.80 15.04
CA LEU A 132 -16.87 2.51 14.60
C LEU A 132 -16.31 1.32 15.40
N GLU A 133 -15.52 1.60 16.44
CA GLU A 133 -14.93 0.58 17.34
C GLU A 133 -14.07 -0.48 16.61
N LEU A 134 -13.37 -0.07 15.55
CA LEU A 134 -12.58 -0.97 14.70
C LEU A 134 -11.17 -1.27 15.24
N ASN A 135 -10.71 -0.62 16.32
CA ASN A 135 -9.38 -0.89 16.87
C ASN A 135 -9.39 -2.12 17.81
N LEU A 136 -9.38 -3.31 17.21
CA LEU A 136 -9.48 -4.59 17.93
C LEU A 136 -8.19 -5.39 17.77
N ASN A 137 -7.60 -5.80 18.89
CA ASN A 137 -6.29 -6.49 18.97
C ASN A 137 -6.25 -7.90 18.35
N LYS A 138 -7.33 -8.35 17.69
CA LYS A 138 -7.46 -9.70 17.09
C LYS A 138 -8.17 -9.61 15.74
N SER A 139 -7.66 -10.34 14.75
CA SER A 139 -8.18 -10.36 13.38
C SER A 139 -9.63 -10.82 13.30
N GLU A 140 -10.04 -11.79 14.10
CA GLU A 140 -11.41 -12.30 14.13
C GLU A 140 -12.38 -11.24 14.66
N LYS A 141 -11.98 -10.52 15.70
CA LYS A 141 -12.78 -9.43 16.26
C LYS A 141 -12.93 -8.29 15.25
N PHE A 142 -11.86 -7.95 14.55
CA PHE A 142 -11.88 -6.94 13.51
C PHE A 142 -12.81 -7.35 12.34
N TYR A 143 -12.74 -8.60 11.90
CA TYR A 143 -13.65 -9.15 10.89
C TYR A 143 -15.12 -9.05 11.33
N GLU A 144 -15.43 -9.49 12.55
CA GLU A 144 -16.81 -9.40 13.07
C GLU A 144 -17.29 -7.95 13.23
N ALA A 145 -16.41 -7.02 13.62
CA ALA A 145 -16.77 -5.61 13.68
C ALA A 145 -17.12 -5.05 12.30
N LEU A 146 -16.32 -5.34 11.26
CA LEU A 146 -16.63 -4.92 9.89
C LEU A 146 -17.92 -5.54 9.37
N LYS A 147 -18.14 -6.83 9.63
CA LYS A 147 -19.34 -7.57 9.22
C LYS A 147 -20.61 -6.98 9.83
N ASN A 148 -20.54 -6.57 11.09
CA ASN A 148 -21.69 -6.07 11.86
C ASN A 148 -21.89 -4.55 11.74
N LEU A 149 -21.14 -3.84 10.88
CA LEU A 149 -21.40 -2.43 10.62
C LEU A 149 -22.81 -2.21 10.07
N ALA A 150 -23.55 -1.30 10.69
CA ALA A 150 -24.84 -0.84 10.20
C ALA A 150 -24.71 -0.06 8.87
N PRO A 151 -25.76 0.03 8.05
CA PRO A 151 -25.73 0.78 6.78
C PRO A 151 -25.23 2.22 6.92
N GLU A 152 -25.62 2.91 7.99
CA GLU A 152 -25.24 4.30 8.28
C GLU A 152 -23.75 4.41 8.61
N GLN A 153 -23.21 3.42 9.34
CA GLN A 153 -21.79 3.33 9.68
C GLN A 153 -20.94 3.06 8.43
N ARG A 154 -21.41 2.18 7.54
CA ARG A 154 -20.79 1.92 6.23
C ARG A 154 -20.78 3.19 5.38
N ALA A 155 -21.90 3.90 5.31
CA ALA A 155 -21.99 5.17 4.60
C ALA A 155 -21.06 6.24 5.19
N PHE A 156 -20.97 6.33 6.51
CA PHE A 156 -20.02 7.22 7.19
C PHE A 156 -18.57 6.89 6.83
N MET A 157 -18.19 5.61 6.89
CA MET A 157 -16.85 5.16 6.51
C MET A 157 -16.54 5.50 5.05
N LEU A 158 -17.44 5.15 4.12
CA LEU A 158 -17.29 5.46 2.71
C LEU A 158 -17.05 6.95 2.47
N ARG A 159 -17.88 7.83 3.05
CA ARG A 159 -17.77 9.29 2.88
C ARG A 159 -16.45 9.83 3.42
N LYS A 160 -16.01 9.35 4.59
CA LYS A 160 -14.72 9.76 5.19
C LYS A 160 -13.53 9.33 4.34
N VAL A 161 -13.50 8.06 3.92
CA VAL A 161 -12.41 7.55 3.06
C VAL A 161 -12.43 8.22 1.69
N MET A 162 -13.61 8.45 1.12
CA MET A 162 -13.77 9.11 -0.17
C MET A 162 -13.11 10.50 -0.17
N LEU A 163 -13.41 11.35 0.82
CA LEU A 163 -12.83 12.69 0.88
C LEU A 163 -11.34 12.67 1.26
N ASP A 164 -10.91 11.71 2.07
CA ASP A 164 -9.50 11.53 2.44
C ASP A 164 -8.61 11.15 1.23
N GLN A 165 -9.14 10.33 0.32
CA GLN A 165 -8.40 9.82 -0.83
C GLN A 165 -8.63 10.64 -2.11
N TYR A 166 -9.83 11.17 -2.30
CA TYR A 166 -10.28 11.79 -3.54
C TYR A 166 -10.77 13.24 -3.37
N GLY A 167 -10.61 13.84 -2.19
CA GLY A 167 -10.97 15.24 -1.91
C GLY A 167 -10.03 16.29 -2.53
N GLY A 168 -9.33 15.96 -3.62
CA GLY A 168 -8.47 16.89 -4.33
C GLY A 168 -9.25 17.82 -5.28
N ASN A 169 -8.66 18.95 -5.64
CA ASN A 169 -9.29 19.96 -6.50
C ASN A 169 -9.14 19.67 -7.99
N TYR A 170 -9.48 18.46 -8.44
CA TYR A 170 -9.29 18.00 -9.81
C TYR A 170 -10.61 17.56 -10.46
N PRO A 171 -11.47 18.52 -10.87
CA PRO A 171 -12.84 18.22 -11.32
C PRO A 171 -12.90 17.47 -12.66
N ALA A 172 -11.83 17.51 -13.47
CA ALA A 172 -11.78 16.84 -14.78
C ALA A 172 -11.42 15.35 -14.71
N THR A 173 -11.26 14.79 -13.52
CA THR A 173 -10.99 13.37 -13.31
C THR A 173 -12.30 12.59 -13.12
N ASP A 174 -12.26 11.28 -13.33
CA ASP A 174 -13.43 10.40 -13.15
C ASP A 174 -14.02 10.53 -11.74
N TYR A 175 -13.17 10.56 -10.71
CA TYR A 175 -13.63 10.73 -9.33
C TYR A 175 -14.19 12.13 -9.07
N GLY A 176 -13.64 13.17 -9.72
CA GLY A 176 -14.15 14.53 -9.64
C GLY A 176 -15.59 14.63 -10.16
N PHE A 177 -15.89 13.97 -11.27
CA PHE A 177 -17.24 13.88 -11.80
C PHE A 177 -18.19 13.12 -10.86
N ILE A 178 -17.75 11.97 -10.32
CA ILE A 178 -18.54 11.18 -9.37
C ILE A 178 -18.85 11.99 -8.09
N ILE A 179 -17.86 12.68 -7.52
CA ILE A 179 -18.04 13.52 -6.34
C ILE A 179 -19.04 14.65 -6.61
N ARG A 180 -18.99 15.27 -7.80
CA ARG A 180 -20.00 16.26 -8.20
C ARG A 180 -21.40 15.65 -8.23
N LYS A 181 -21.57 14.44 -8.78
CA LYS A 181 -22.87 13.73 -8.78
C LYS A 181 -23.38 13.43 -7.39
N ILE A 182 -22.49 13.07 -6.46
CA ILE A 182 -22.84 12.89 -5.05
C ILE A 182 -23.30 14.22 -4.43
N ALA A 183 -22.60 15.32 -4.71
CA ALA A 183 -22.98 16.64 -4.22
C ALA A 183 -24.34 17.10 -4.78
N GLU A 184 -24.59 16.87 -6.07
CA GLU A 184 -25.89 17.13 -6.71
C GLU A 184 -27.02 16.30 -6.05
N ALA A 185 -26.74 15.05 -5.68
CA ALA A 185 -27.70 14.16 -5.05
C ALA A 185 -28.07 14.55 -3.61
N TYR A 186 -27.19 15.24 -2.87
CA TYR A 186 -27.55 15.75 -1.53
C TYR A 186 -28.57 16.90 -1.61
N GLY A 187 -28.58 17.67 -2.70
CA GLY A 187 -29.57 18.71 -2.97
C GLY A 187 -29.47 19.98 -2.11
N ASP A 188 -28.69 19.96 -1.03
CA ASP A 188 -28.45 21.07 -0.10
C ASP A 188 -27.14 21.83 -0.37
N ILE A 189 -26.34 21.39 -1.35
CA ILE A 189 -25.10 22.03 -1.78
C ILE A 189 -25.39 23.00 -2.93
N ASP A 190 -25.09 24.28 -2.75
CA ASP A 190 -25.34 25.34 -3.73
C ASP A 190 -24.31 25.37 -4.89
N ILE A 191 -24.29 24.30 -5.68
CA ILE A 191 -23.39 24.15 -6.83
C ILE A 191 -23.59 25.30 -7.83
N LYS A 192 -24.84 25.71 -8.07
CA LYS A 192 -25.15 26.79 -9.03
C LYS A 192 -24.64 28.14 -8.54
N GLY A 193 -24.76 28.43 -7.24
CA GLY A 193 -24.18 29.62 -6.63
C GLY A 193 -22.65 29.65 -6.79
N PHE A 194 -21.97 28.54 -6.50
CA PHE A 194 -20.51 28.44 -6.67
C PHE A 194 -20.08 28.65 -8.14
N GLU A 195 -20.81 28.07 -9.09
CA GLU A 195 -20.54 28.24 -10.52
C GLU A 195 -20.74 29.69 -10.98
N LYS A 196 -21.81 30.35 -10.51
CA LYS A 196 -22.08 31.76 -10.80
C LYS A 196 -20.99 32.67 -10.24
N GLU A 197 -20.60 32.47 -8.98
CA GLU A 197 -19.52 33.22 -8.33
C GLU A 197 -18.22 33.09 -9.14
N GLN A 198 -17.83 31.86 -9.51
CA GLN A 198 -16.62 31.64 -10.29
C GLN A 198 -16.71 32.19 -11.72
N ALA A 199 -17.89 32.21 -12.33
CA ALA A 199 -18.11 32.85 -13.62
C ALA A 199 -17.85 34.37 -13.55
N GLU A 200 -18.38 35.06 -12.53
CA GLU A 200 -18.15 36.50 -12.34
C GLU A 200 -16.66 36.83 -12.13
N ILE A 201 -15.97 36.04 -11.31
CA ILE A 201 -14.52 36.20 -11.08
C ILE A 201 -13.74 35.95 -12.38
N ARG A 202 -14.15 34.98 -13.19
CA ARG A 202 -13.54 34.69 -14.50
C ARG A 202 -13.72 35.86 -15.47
N THR A 203 -14.94 36.39 -15.62
CA THR A 203 -15.21 37.55 -16.49
C THR A 203 -14.34 38.76 -16.10
N LYS A 204 -14.21 39.07 -14.80
CA LYS A 204 -13.33 40.14 -14.31
C LYS A 204 -11.84 39.88 -14.61
N ARG A 205 -11.40 38.61 -14.59
CA ARG A 205 -10.01 38.23 -14.94
C ARG A 205 -9.78 38.40 -16.45
N GLU A 206 -10.73 37.96 -17.26
CA GLU A 206 -10.65 38.06 -18.73
C GLU A 206 -10.65 39.52 -19.22
N GLN A 207 -11.51 40.38 -18.66
CA GLN A 207 -11.53 41.81 -18.99
C GLN A 207 -10.18 42.49 -18.72
N ARG A 208 -9.62 42.29 -17.52
CA ARG A 208 -8.29 42.84 -17.16
C ARG A 208 -7.18 42.31 -18.06
N ALA A 209 -7.24 41.03 -18.42
CA ALA A 209 -6.27 40.44 -19.35
C ALA A 209 -6.38 41.06 -20.75
N GLN A 210 -7.60 41.25 -21.26
CA GLN A 210 -7.84 41.87 -22.56
C GLN A 210 -7.38 43.34 -22.60
N GLU A 211 -7.64 44.12 -21.55
CA GLU A 211 -7.14 45.49 -21.42
C GLU A 211 -5.61 45.53 -21.45
N ARG A 212 -4.96 44.63 -20.71
CA ARG A 212 -3.49 44.52 -20.68
C ARG A 212 -2.92 44.12 -22.05
N VAL A 213 -3.56 43.19 -22.76
CA VAL A 213 -3.17 42.81 -24.13
C VAL A 213 -3.28 44.00 -25.08
N LYS A 214 -4.40 44.74 -25.04
CA LYS A 214 -4.59 45.95 -25.86
C LYS A 214 -3.50 46.99 -25.60
N HIS A 215 -3.17 47.23 -24.33
CA HIS A 215 -2.13 48.19 -23.94
C HIS A 215 -0.74 47.75 -24.41
N LEU A 216 -0.39 46.46 -24.28
CA LEU A 216 0.88 45.92 -24.76
C LEU A 216 0.99 45.97 -26.30
N GLN A 217 -0.09 45.68 -27.02
CA GLN A 217 -0.13 45.78 -28.48
C GLN A 217 0.06 47.23 -28.96
N LYS A 218 -0.54 48.22 -28.28
CA LYS A 218 -0.32 49.65 -28.59
C LYS A 218 1.15 50.04 -28.39
N LYS A 219 1.73 49.69 -27.24
CA LYS A 219 3.17 49.93 -26.97
C LYS A 219 4.09 49.26 -28.00
N GLY A 220 3.79 48.03 -28.41
CA GLY A 220 4.57 47.32 -29.43
C GLY A 220 4.51 47.99 -30.81
N LYS A 221 3.37 48.61 -31.17
CA LYS A 221 3.24 49.38 -32.42
C LYS A 221 4.03 50.70 -32.37
N GLU A 222 3.99 51.41 -31.24
CA GLU A 222 4.73 52.67 -31.04
C GLU A 222 6.26 52.48 -31.04
N VAL A 223 6.74 51.34 -30.55
CA VAL A 223 8.17 50.98 -30.60
C VAL A 223 8.60 50.65 -32.04
N LYS A 224 7.75 49.96 -32.82
CA LYS A 224 8.03 49.67 -34.24
C LYS A 224 7.98 50.88 -35.16
N SER A 225 7.24 51.93 -34.82
CA SER A 225 7.18 53.17 -35.62
C SER A 225 8.32 54.15 -35.32
N LYS A 226 9.13 53.88 -34.29
CA LYS A 226 10.28 54.72 -33.87
C LYS A 226 11.64 54.06 -34.17
N SER A 227 11.64 52.88 -34.79
CA SER A 227 12.82 52.16 -35.31
C SER A 227 12.80 52.22 -36.82
#